data_AF-A0A432TCH2-F1
#
_entry.id   AF-A0A432TCH2-F1
#
_cell.length_a   1.000
_cell.length_b   1.000
_cell.length_c   1.000
_cell.angle_alpha   90.00
_cell.angle_beta   90.00
_cell.angle_gamma   90.00
#
_symmetry.space_group_name_H-M   'P 1'
#
loop_
_entity.id
_entity.type
_entity.pdbx_description
1 polymer ?
#
loop_
_entity_poly.entity_id
_entity_poly.type
_entity_poly.pdbx_seq_one_letter_code
_entity_poly.pdbx_strand_id
1 'polypeptide(L)' 'FRPHKIGRWWNNKEEIDIIAFDDNNICFVECKWQNSVNKDRVKEKLIAKSQIIKHHKISSYLVISKEDYII' A
#
# COMPACT_ATOMS: atom_id res chain seq x y z
N PHE A 1 9.15 6.08 -8.64
CA PHE A 1 9.79 7.25 -8.00
C PHE A 1 10.73 6.78 -6.89
N ARG A 2 11.61 7.63 -6.36
CA ARG A 2 12.53 7.26 -5.26
C ARG A 2 11.99 7.86 -3.95
N PRO A 3 11.48 7.07 -3.01
CA PRO A 3 10.91 7.61 -1.78
C PRO A 3 11.97 8.28 -0.91
N HIS A 4 11.62 9.42 -0.30
CA HIS A 4 12.38 10.08 0.76
C HIS A 4 12.13 9.43 2.12
N LYS A 5 10.91 8.92 2.33
CA LYS A 5 10.51 8.19 3.53
C LYS A 5 9.72 6.95 3.18
N ILE A 6 9.91 5.92 4.02
CA ILE A 6 9.19 4.66 3.99
C ILE A 6 8.79 4.34 5.43
N GLY A 7 7.55 3.90 5.64
CA GLY A 7 7.08 3.47 6.95
C GLY A 7 5.73 2.79 6.87
N ARG A 8 5.15 2.49 8.03
CA ARG A 8 3.78 1.98 8.19
C ARG A 8 2.86 3.11 8.64
N TRP A 9 1.57 3.00 8.34
CA TRP A 9 0.54 3.87 8.93
C TRP A 9 -0.54 3.06 9.63
N TRP A 10 -0.97 3.54 10.80
CA TRP A 10 -2.01 2.92 11.63
C TRP A 10 -2.73 4.00 12.43
N ASN A 11 -4.05 3.89 12.58
CA ASN A 11 -4.89 4.84 13.33
C ASN A 11 -5.79 4.17 14.39
N ASN A 12 -5.38 3.00 14.91
CA ASN A 12 -6.16 2.12 15.78
C ASN A 12 -7.36 1.39 15.13
N LYS A 13 -7.77 1.76 13.91
CA LYS A 13 -8.86 1.10 13.17
C LYS A 13 -8.37 0.43 11.90
N GLU A 14 -7.56 1.15 11.13
CA GLU A 14 -7.05 0.75 9.83
C GLU A 14 -5.53 0.79 9.83
N GLU A 15 -4.93 -0.11 9.06
CA GLU A 15 -3.49 -0.22 8.85
C GLU A 15 -3.19 -0.30 7.36
N ILE A 16 -2.11 0.38 6.96
CA ILE A 16 -1.47 0.22 5.65
C ILE A 16 -0.03 -0.22 5.92
N ASP A 17 0.32 -1.43 5.45
CA ASP A 17 1.58 -2.11 5.78
C ASP A 17 2.80 -1.26 5.43
N ILE A 18 2.82 -0.69 4.22
CA ILE A 18 3.88 0.21 3.78
C ILE A 18 3.31 1.42 3.06
N ILE A 19 3.81 2.59 3.43
CA ILE A 19 3.66 3.86 2.71
C ILE A 19 5.06 4.37 2.39
N ALA A 20 5.31 4.62 1.11
CA ALA A 20 6.55 5.19 0.62
C ALA A 20 6.25 6.49 -0.13
N PHE A 21 6.92 7.59 0.17
CA PHE A 21 6.64 8.87 -0.47
C PHE A 21 7.87 9.74 -0.67
N ASP A 22 7.81 10.57 -1.71
CA ASP A 22 8.70 11.71 -1.95
C ASP A 22 7.88 13.01 -1.94
N ASP A 23 8.38 14.09 -2.53
CA ASP A 23 7.70 15.38 -2.54
C ASP A 23 6.42 15.37 -3.41
N ASN A 24 6.38 14.54 -4.46
CA ASN A 24 5.32 14.54 -5.47
C ASN A 24 4.46 13.26 -5.46
N ASN A 25 5.00 12.14 -4.98
CA ASN A 25 4.41 10.81 -5.12
C ASN A 25 4.22 10.14 -3.76
N ILE A 26 3.20 9.30 -3.67
CA ILE A 26 2.95 8.40 -2.55
C ILE A 26 2.52 7.04 -3.06
N CYS A 27 3.15 5.99 -2.56
CA CYS A 27 2.81 4.60 -2.86
C CYS A 27 2.26 3.97 -1.59
N PHE A 28 1.05 3.44 -1.68
CA PHE A 28 0.44 2.60 -0.65
C PHE A 28 0.65 1.14 -1.03
N VAL A 29 1.08 0.32 -0.08
CA VAL A 29 1.35 -1.09 -0.31
C VAL A 29 0.68 -1.93 0.76
N GLU A 30 0.07 -3.03 0.33
CA GLU A 30 -0.42 -4.09 1.21
C GLU A 30 0.34 -5.39 0.90
N CYS A 31 0.79 -6.08 1.95
CA CYS A 31 1.45 -7.37 1.90
C CYS A 31 0.47 -8.47 2.33
N LYS A 32 0.40 -9.55 1.54
CA LYS A 32 -0.41 -10.73 1.82
C LYS A 32 0.43 -11.99 1.70
N TRP A 33 0.98 -12.44 2.82
CA TRP A 33 1.75 -13.68 2.89
C TRP A 33 0.86 -14.94 2.92
N GLN A 34 0.07 -15.12 1.88
CA GLN A 34 -0.76 -16.30 1.65
C GLN A 34 -0.80 -16.64 0.17
N ASN A 35 -1.22 -17.86 -0.16
CA ASN A 35 -1.44 -18.30 -1.54
C ASN A 35 -2.82 -17.84 -2.03
N SER A 36 -3.00 -17.80 -3.36
CA SER A 36 -4.28 -17.53 -4.03
C SER A 36 -4.94 -16.21 -3.59
N VAL A 37 -4.12 -15.16 -3.49
CA VAL A 37 -4.59 -13.82 -3.12
C VAL A 37 -5.36 -13.22 -4.28
N ASN A 38 -6.64 -12.91 -4.07
CA ASN A 38 -7.35 -12.00 -4.97
C ASN A 38 -6.81 -10.57 -4.79
N LYS A 39 -5.81 -10.21 -5.61
CA LYS A 39 -5.10 -8.93 -5.51
C LYS A 39 -5.97 -7.73 -5.84
N ASP A 40 -6.93 -7.87 -6.75
CA ASP A 40 -7.84 -6.78 -7.11
C ASP A 40 -8.71 -6.38 -5.91
N ARG A 41 -9.31 -7.35 -5.23
CA ARG A 41 -10.09 -7.11 -4.01
C ARG A 41 -9.24 -6.49 -2.90
N VAL A 42 -7.98 -6.90 -2.78
CA VAL A 42 -7.06 -6.31 -1.78
C VAL A 42 -6.70 -4.88 -2.15
N LYS A 43 -6.47 -4.60 -3.44
CA LYS A 43 -6.16 -3.26 -3.96
C LYS A 43 -7.34 -2.31 -3.76
N GLU A 44 -8.57 -2.75 -4.00
CA GLU A 44 -9.78 -1.96 -3.72
C GLU A 44 -9.87 -1.54 -2.24
N LYS A 45 -9.61 -2.48 -1.32
CA LYS A 45 -9.55 -2.18 0.12
C LYS A 45 -8.43 -1.20 0.46
N LEU A 46 -7.25 -1.37 -0.15
CA LEU A 46 -6.12 -0.47 0.05
C LEU A 46 -6.42 0.95 -0.42
N ILE A 47 -7.08 1.11 -1.57
CA ILE A 47 -7.55 2.40 -2.08
C ILE A 47 -8.56 3.02 -1.10
N ALA A 48 -9.49 2.24 -0.57
CA ALA A 48 -10.46 2.73 0.41
C ALA A 48 -9.78 3.21 1.71
N LYS A 49 -8.82 2.44 2.24
CA LYS A 49 -8.03 2.83 3.42
C LYS A 49 -7.21 4.11 3.17
N SER A 50 -6.63 4.26 1.98
CA SER A 50 -5.78 5.42 1.66
C SER A 50 -6.54 6.74 1.67
N GLN A 51 -7.86 6.73 1.43
CA GLN A 51 -8.69 7.94 1.48
C GLN A 51 -8.72 8.62 2.86
N ILE A 52 -8.39 7.89 3.93
CA ILE A 52 -8.29 8.44 5.30
C ILE A 52 -7.08 9.38 5.42
N ILE A 53 -6.04 9.15 4.62
CA ILE A 53 -4.79 9.89 4.64
C ILE A 53 -4.89 11.05 3.65
N LYS A 54 -5.10 12.26 4.15
CA LYS A 54 -5.17 13.48 3.33
C LYS A 54 -3.79 13.87 2.80
N HIS A 55 -3.64 13.97 1.49
CA HIS A 55 -2.41 14.45 0.82
C HIS A 55 -2.71 15.05 -0.57
N HIS A 56 -1.71 15.72 -1.17
CA HIS A 56 -1.78 16.27 -2.53
C HIS A 56 -0.82 15.58 -3.52
N LYS A 57 -0.22 14.47 -3.10
CA LYS A 57 0.71 13.65 -3.91
C LYS A 57 -0.03 12.76 -4.91
N ILE A 58 0.66 12.37 -5.98
CA ILE A 58 0.19 11.39 -6.96
C ILE A 58 0.24 10.00 -6.32
N SER A 59 -0.91 9.32 -6.25
CA SER A 59 -1.02 8.02 -5.61
C SER A 59 -0.74 6.86 -6.56
N SER A 60 0.07 5.91 -6.10
CA SER A 60 0.18 4.56 -6.68
C SER A 60 -0.14 3.49 -5.64
N TYR A 61 -0.50 2.29 -6.11
CA TYR A 61 -0.96 1.19 -5.27
C TYR A 61 -0.30 -0.12 -5.68
N LEU A 62 0.23 -0.85 -4.70
CA LEU A 62 0.88 -2.15 -4.90
C LEU A 62 0.32 -3.18 -3.91
N VAL A 63 0.00 -4.36 -4.42
CA VAL A 63 -0.34 -5.53 -3.57
C VAL A 63 0.71 -6.58 -3.82
N ILE A 64 1.44 -6.92 -2.76
CA ILE A 64 2.48 -7.93 -2.79
C ILE A 64 1.92 -9.19 -2.11
N SER A 65 1.98 -10.33 -2.78
CA SER A 65 1.61 -11.62 -2.22
C SER A 65 2.79 -12.58 -2.14
N LYS A 66 2.60 -13.71 -1.45
CA LYS A 66 3.61 -14.78 -1.41
C LYS A 66 3.99 -15.28 -2.82
N GLU A 67 3.03 -15.29 -3.74
CA GLU A 67 3.23 -15.71 -5.14
C GLU A 67 4.16 -14.77 -5.91
N ASP A 68 4.35 -13.52 -5.48
CA ASP A 68 5.32 -12.60 -6.10
C ASP A 68 6.79 -12.97 -5.82
N TYR A 69 7.01 -13.88 -4.86
CA TYR A 69 8.34 -14.32 -4.43
C TYR A 69 8.59 -15.82 -4.60
N ILE A 70 7.58 -16.59 -5.01
CA ILE A 70 7.78 -17.99 -5.40
C ILE A 70 8.11 -17.97 -6.89
N ILE A 71 9.41 -18.09 -7.19
CA ILE A 71 9.96 -18.29 -8.54
C ILE A 71 9.77 -19.75 -8.95
#